data_AF-A0AAU7C1Q6-F1
#
_entry.id   AF-A0AAU7C1Q6-F1
#
_cell.length_a   1.000
_cell.length_b   1.000
_cell.length_c   1.000
_cell.angle_alpha   90.00
_cell.angle_beta   90.00
_cell.angle_gamma   90.00
#
_symmetry.space_group_name_H-M   'P 1'
#
loop_
_entity.id
_entity.type
_entity.pdbx_description
1 polymer ?
#
loop_
_entity_poly.entity_id
_entity_poly.type
_entity_poly.pdbx_seq_one_letter_code
_entity_poly.pdbx_strand_id
1 'polypeptide(L)'
;MASTTYAGHTYTQVDTTFNGDVAVKIDELSGRQGDNMRPVYLQLVQTSGGVTTPWNLSNRSVELGGKDYQGRVKLTNTATVTNAAKGMILLSVPGAFYQTVGDYQSAYLRIMQGSTVVSTINVAFTVYQDGLAMTTGDSVTYIGQISQLVAQANALVEPLTTKINSASSAADAVSTAVKAYQTQVESTGVAKTGSNNTFTGTQTFDQINASSIGGDAWGKIQALVNSKFSNTGTSSKGIEYVNGASGDLTKQLVQIGPIHMLAISGGMRTPRALKPWGDRVEVVKFTDLDGVQNPMMMMRETPADLGITLWNQMNGSTMSIQNITQGGQTANANWYFQFNQMFIW
;
A
#
# COMPACT_ATOMS: atom_id res chain seq x y z
N MET A 1 44.50 21.26 -5.00
CA MET A 1 45.01 21.48 -3.63
C MET A 1 46.28 20.67 -3.43
N ALA A 2 47.15 21.09 -2.52
CA ALA A 2 48.31 20.28 -2.13
C ALA A 2 47.86 19.03 -1.36
N SER A 3 48.60 17.94 -1.49
CA SER A 3 48.32 16.67 -0.80
C SER A 3 49.58 16.10 -0.19
N THR A 4 49.43 15.26 0.83
CA THR A 4 50.53 14.58 1.52
C THR A 4 50.18 13.12 1.75
N THR A 5 51.11 12.22 1.43
CA THR A 5 50.93 10.78 1.70
C THR A 5 51.53 10.42 3.05
N TYR A 6 50.75 9.77 3.90
CA TYR A 6 51.21 9.24 5.18
C TYR A 6 50.52 7.93 5.50
N ALA A 7 51.29 6.92 5.93
CA ALA A 7 50.79 5.59 6.28
C ALA A 7 49.89 4.95 5.21
N GLY A 8 50.22 5.13 3.92
CA GLY A 8 49.45 4.57 2.80
C GLY A 8 48.17 5.33 2.42
N HIS A 9 47.87 6.47 3.06
CA HIS A 9 46.72 7.31 2.75
C HIS A 9 47.15 8.67 2.20
N THR A 10 46.40 9.21 1.23
CA THR A 10 46.58 10.56 0.69
C THR A 10 45.69 11.52 1.47
N TYR A 11 46.30 12.53 2.07
CA TYR A 11 45.62 13.58 2.83
C TYR A 11 45.56 14.86 2.00
N THR A 12 44.38 15.47 1.96
CA THR A 12 44.18 16.75 1.27
C THR A 12 44.44 17.90 2.24
N GLN A 13 45.32 18.81 1.85
CA GLN A 13 45.71 19.93 2.71
C GLN A 13 44.65 21.02 2.71
N VAL A 14 44.24 21.41 3.92
CA VAL A 14 43.31 22.51 4.18
C VAL A 14 44.05 23.54 5.00
N ASP A 15 44.36 24.68 4.39
CA ASP A 15 44.91 25.82 5.12
C ASP A 15 43.79 26.51 5.89
N THR A 16 44.02 26.67 7.19
CA THR A 16 43.04 27.16 8.14
C THR A 16 43.14 28.67 8.39
N THR A 17 44.08 29.36 7.73
CA THR A 17 44.36 30.79 7.92
C THR A 17 43.64 31.71 6.94
N PHE A 18 42.73 31.18 6.11
CA PHE A 18 41.95 31.98 5.17
C PHE A 18 40.93 32.90 5.86
N ASN A 19 40.86 34.15 5.38
CA ASN A 19 39.87 35.15 5.81
C ASN A 19 38.43 34.70 5.50
N GLY A 20 37.50 35.07 6.38
CA GLY A 20 36.14 34.52 6.52
C GLY A 20 35.18 34.57 5.33
N ASP A 21 35.58 35.09 4.17
CA ASP A 21 34.72 35.23 2.98
C ASP A 21 35.04 34.24 1.85
N VAL A 22 36.13 33.47 1.95
CA VAL A 22 36.54 32.51 0.91
C VAL A 22 36.28 31.08 1.36
N ALA A 23 35.44 30.35 0.62
CA ALA A 23 35.22 28.93 0.84
C ALA A 23 36.25 28.09 0.06
N VAL A 24 36.93 27.17 0.74
CA VAL A 24 37.87 26.23 0.13
C VAL A 24 37.08 25.04 -0.41
N LYS A 25 37.16 24.78 -1.72
CA LYS A 25 36.54 23.59 -2.30
C LYS A 25 37.31 22.35 -1.87
N ILE A 26 36.64 21.37 -1.28
CA ILE A 26 37.22 20.07 -0.90
C ILE A 26 36.45 18.97 -1.62
N ASP A 27 37.04 18.46 -2.71
CA ASP A 27 36.36 17.48 -3.58
C ASP A 27 36.10 16.15 -2.85
N GLU A 28 36.93 15.79 -1.87
CA GLU A 28 36.81 14.56 -1.10
C GLU A 28 35.59 14.57 -0.15
N LEU A 29 35.11 15.76 0.23
CA LEU A 29 33.84 15.93 0.95
C LEU A 29 32.63 15.77 0.03
N SER A 30 32.81 15.85 -1.29
CA SER A 30 31.72 15.63 -2.25
C SER A 30 31.41 14.13 -2.34
N GLY A 31 30.13 13.80 -2.40
CA GLY A 31 29.65 12.42 -2.36
C GLY A 31 28.36 12.24 -3.15
N ARG A 32 27.86 11.01 -3.24
CA ARG A 32 26.59 10.69 -3.91
C ARG A 32 25.46 10.57 -2.91
N GLN A 33 24.23 10.79 -3.38
CA GLN A 33 23.04 10.61 -2.58
C GLN A 33 22.98 9.19 -2.01
N GLY A 34 22.96 9.05 -0.68
CA GLY A 34 22.97 7.76 0.00
C GLY A 34 24.35 7.25 0.44
N ASP A 35 25.44 7.97 0.12
CA ASP A 35 26.76 7.71 0.73
C ASP A 35 26.63 7.81 2.26
N ASN A 36 27.26 6.90 3.00
CA ASN A 36 27.26 6.90 4.45
C ASN A 36 28.64 6.55 5.00
N MET A 37 29.05 7.23 6.07
CA MET A 37 30.35 7.04 6.72
C MET A 37 31.54 7.18 5.75
N ARG A 38 31.41 8.07 4.76
CA ARG A 38 32.45 8.33 3.76
C ARG A 38 33.74 8.79 4.48
N PRO A 39 34.87 8.08 4.32
CA PRO A 39 36.13 8.48 4.94
C PRO A 39 36.76 9.62 4.15
N VAL A 40 37.08 10.71 4.84
CA VAL A 40 37.74 11.89 4.26
C VAL A 40 39.01 12.19 5.06
N TYR A 41 40.15 12.11 4.39
CA TYR A 41 41.47 12.30 4.99
C TYR A 41 41.95 13.73 4.73
N LEU A 42 42.06 14.52 5.81
CA LEU A 42 42.45 15.92 5.71
C LEU A 42 43.71 16.19 6.53
N GLN A 43 44.56 17.06 6.01
CA GLN A 43 45.66 17.64 6.75
C GLN A 43 45.39 19.13 6.97
N LEU A 44 45.24 19.53 8.22
CA LEU A 44 45.08 20.93 8.60
C LEU A 44 46.45 21.60 8.69
N VAL A 45 46.62 22.73 8.01
CA VAL A 45 47.85 23.52 7.99
C VAL A 45 47.56 24.99 8.29
N GLN A 46 48.56 25.71 8.76
CA GLN A 46 48.48 27.14 9.03
C GLN A 46 49.54 27.89 8.25
N THR A 47 49.15 29.00 7.62
CA THR A 47 50.11 29.92 7.02
C THR A 47 50.27 31.17 7.88
N SER A 48 51.47 31.36 8.43
CA SER A 48 51.84 32.56 9.16
C SER A 48 53.14 33.11 8.60
N GLY A 49 53.17 34.42 8.30
CA GLY A 49 54.35 35.07 7.71
C GLY A 49 54.80 34.47 6.36
N GLY A 50 53.87 33.88 5.59
CA GLY A 50 54.17 33.23 4.30
C GLY A 50 54.70 31.79 4.39
N VAL A 51 54.79 31.21 5.60
CA VAL A 51 55.24 29.84 5.82
C VAL A 51 54.07 28.96 6.22
N THR A 52 53.78 27.94 5.41
CA THR A 52 52.77 26.92 5.71
C THR A 52 53.36 25.84 6.61
N THR A 53 52.77 25.65 7.79
CA THR A 53 53.18 24.64 8.77
C THR A 53 51.99 23.78 9.20
N PRO A 54 52.18 22.50 9.55
CA PRO A 54 51.09 21.67 10.06
C PRO A 54 50.45 22.25 11.32
N TRP A 55 49.12 22.19 11.41
CA TRP A 55 48.39 22.60 12.60
C TRP A 55 48.53 21.53 13.69
N ASN A 56 49.07 21.88 14.86
CA ASN A 56 49.13 20.93 15.97
C ASN A 56 47.75 20.77 16.62
N LEU A 57 47.24 19.54 16.65
CA LEU A 57 45.90 19.19 17.15
C LEU A 57 45.91 18.55 18.55
N SER A 58 47.03 18.59 19.28
CA SER A 58 47.06 18.13 20.68
C SER A 58 45.99 18.86 21.51
N ASN A 59 45.12 18.09 22.19
CA ASN A 59 43.99 18.58 22.97
C ASN A 59 42.95 19.39 22.18
N ARG A 60 42.82 19.14 20.87
CA ARG A 60 41.87 19.81 19.99
C ARG A 60 41.01 18.80 19.24
N SER A 61 39.77 19.18 18.93
CA SER A 61 38.85 18.43 18.08
C SER A 61 38.55 19.20 16.79
N VAL A 62 38.13 18.48 15.75
CA VAL A 62 37.74 19.07 14.46
C VAL A 62 36.34 18.59 14.12
N GLU A 63 35.47 19.51 13.69
CA GLU A 63 34.09 19.21 13.34
C GLU A 63 33.74 19.82 11.99
N LEU A 64 32.91 19.13 11.20
CA LEU A 64 32.33 19.64 9.97
C LEU A 64 30.88 20.06 10.24
N GLY A 65 30.54 21.28 9.86
CA GLY A 65 29.18 21.79 9.89
C GLY A 65 28.79 22.38 8.55
N GLY A 66 27.49 22.43 8.26
CA GLY A 66 27.02 23.10 7.06
C GLY A 66 25.52 23.12 6.92
N LYS A 67 25.06 23.86 5.91
CA LYS A 67 23.67 24.04 5.51
C LYS A 67 23.52 23.44 4.12
N ASP A 68 22.71 22.40 4.01
CA ASP A 68 22.50 21.69 2.74
C ASP A 68 21.76 22.56 1.71
N TYR A 69 21.62 22.06 0.48
CA TYR A 69 20.93 22.76 -0.61
C TYR A 69 19.51 23.23 -0.26
N GLN A 70 18.80 22.51 0.62
CA GLN A 70 17.44 22.85 1.08
C GLN A 70 17.43 23.67 2.37
N GLY A 71 18.60 24.08 2.86
CA GLY A 71 18.75 24.96 3.99
C GLY A 71 18.77 24.28 5.36
N ARG A 72 18.92 22.95 5.40
CA ARG A 72 18.94 22.17 6.65
C ARG A 72 20.36 22.11 7.22
N VAL A 73 20.49 22.42 8.51
CA VAL A 73 21.79 22.39 9.20
C VAL A 73 22.20 20.94 9.50
N LYS A 74 23.47 20.63 9.22
CA LYS A 74 24.11 19.33 9.41
C LYS A 74 25.41 19.53 10.19
N LEU A 75 25.66 18.66 11.16
CA LEU A 75 26.87 18.67 12.00
C LEU A 75 27.40 17.24 12.09
N THR A 76 28.71 17.07 11.93
CA THR A 76 29.37 15.78 12.19
C THR A 76 29.75 15.66 13.65
N ASN A 77 30.06 14.43 14.06
CA ASN A 77 30.86 14.20 15.25
C ASN A 77 32.31 14.69 15.03
N THR A 78 33.07 14.84 16.12
CA THR A 78 34.51 15.09 16.11
C THR A 78 35.25 14.10 15.21
N ALA A 79 36.08 14.63 14.31
CA ALA A 79 36.99 13.85 13.47
C ALA A 79 38.00 13.07 14.33
N THR A 80 38.41 11.89 13.85
CA THR A 80 39.46 11.09 14.49
C THR A 80 40.82 11.69 14.14
N VAL A 81 41.59 12.13 15.14
CA VAL A 81 42.96 12.62 14.93
C VAL A 81 43.89 11.44 14.68
N THR A 82 44.42 11.33 13.45
CA THR A 82 45.34 10.24 13.07
C THR A 82 46.79 10.59 13.37
N ASN A 83 47.16 11.87 13.30
CA ASN A 83 48.45 12.37 13.78
C ASN A 83 48.34 13.83 14.22
N ALA A 84 48.35 14.06 15.53
CA ALA A 84 48.16 15.38 16.13
C ALA A 84 49.27 16.38 15.76
N ALA A 85 50.53 15.94 15.74
CA ALA A 85 51.68 16.81 15.44
C ALA A 85 51.71 17.26 13.97
N LYS A 86 51.12 16.47 13.06
CA LYS A 86 51.07 16.75 11.62
C LYS A 86 49.72 17.32 11.14
N GLY A 87 48.79 17.60 12.06
CA GLY A 87 47.47 18.12 11.71
C GLY A 87 46.59 17.15 10.93
N MET A 88 46.83 15.85 11.01
CA MET A 88 46.14 14.85 10.20
C MET A 88 44.91 14.31 10.91
N ILE A 89 43.79 14.30 10.19
CA ILE A 89 42.50 13.81 10.67
C ILE A 89 41.84 12.87 9.66
N LEU A 90 41.01 11.97 10.18
CA LEU A 90 40.04 11.19 9.44
C LEU A 90 38.64 11.67 9.86
N LEU A 91 37.92 12.24 8.91
CA LEU A 91 36.51 12.59 9.06
C LEU A 91 35.65 11.48 8.46
N SER A 92 34.82 10.84 9.29
CA SER A 92 33.79 9.90 8.82
C SER A 92 32.49 10.66 8.63
N VAL A 93 32.19 11.07 7.40
CA VAL A 93 31.03 11.92 7.11
C VAL A 93 29.74 11.08 7.12
N PRO A 94 28.79 11.35 8.02
CA PRO A 94 27.56 10.57 8.13
C PRO A 94 26.64 10.77 6.92
N GLY A 95 25.79 9.77 6.65
CA GLY A 95 24.86 9.83 5.52
C GLY A 95 23.88 11.00 5.55
N ALA A 96 23.65 11.60 6.72
CA ALA A 96 22.87 12.84 6.86
C ALA A 96 23.37 14.00 5.98
N PHE A 97 24.67 14.03 5.65
CA PHE A 97 25.27 15.04 4.78
C PHE A 97 25.03 14.78 3.29
N TYR A 98 24.70 13.54 2.91
CA TYR A 98 24.51 13.11 1.53
C TYR A 98 23.05 12.76 1.22
N GLN A 99 22.09 13.37 1.92
CA GLN A 99 20.66 13.13 1.69
C GLN A 99 20.07 14.01 0.58
N THR A 100 20.55 15.25 0.50
CA THR A 100 19.99 16.29 -0.36
C THR A 100 20.96 16.54 -1.50
N VAL A 101 20.56 16.23 -2.74
CA VAL A 101 21.34 16.53 -3.95
C VAL A 101 21.46 18.03 -4.14
N GLY A 102 22.66 18.49 -4.49
CA GLY A 102 22.97 19.89 -4.75
C GLY A 102 24.18 20.40 -3.97
N ASP A 103 24.53 21.65 -4.22
CA ASP A 103 25.62 22.34 -3.54
C ASP A 103 25.21 22.71 -2.11
N TYR A 104 26.13 22.58 -1.16
CA TYR A 104 25.94 23.12 0.17
C TYR A 104 25.89 24.65 0.10
N GLN A 105 24.85 25.25 0.71
CA GLN A 105 24.69 26.70 0.76
C GLN A 105 25.83 27.36 1.55
N SER A 106 26.29 26.69 2.60
CA SER A 106 27.43 27.10 3.42
C SER A 106 27.95 25.89 4.17
N ALA A 107 29.25 25.63 4.18
CA ALA A 107 29.83 24.63 5.06
C ALA A 107 31.14 25.13 5.67
N TYR A 108 31.55 24.55 6.79
CA TYR A 108 32.76 24.91 7.50
C TYR A 108 33.39 23.74 8.25
N LEU A 109 34.71 23.79 8.36
CA LEU A 109 35.48 23.02 9.33
C LEU A 109 35.81 23.92 10.52
N ARG A 110 35.52 23.46 11.73
CA ARG A 110 35.90 24.18 12.97
C ARG A 110 36.87 23.35 13.80
N ILE A 111 37.91 24.00 14.30
CA ILE A 111 38.84 23.45 15.29
C ILE A 111 38.40 23.95 16.66
N MET A 112 38.16 23.03 17.57
CA MET A 112 37.69 23.28 18.93
C MET A 112 38.78 22.92 19.94
N GLN A 113 38.87 23.68 21.02
CA GLN A 113 39.64 23.34 22.21
C GLN A 113 38.68 23.37 23.41
N GLY A 114 38.23 22.19 23.84
CA GLY A 114 37.07 22.10 24.73
C GLY A 114 35.83 22.71 24.08
N SER A 115 35.21 23.69 24.73
CA SER A 115 34.04 24.42 24.20
C SER A 115 34.39 25.67 23.39
N THR A 116 35.68 25.99 23.23
CA THR A 116 36.11 27.22 22.53
C THR A 116 36.45 26.92 21.07
N VAL A 117 35.93 27.73 20.16
CA VAL A 117 36.30 27.71 18.73
C VAL A 117 37.66 28.38 18.58
N VAL A 118 38.66 27.63 18.12
CA VAL A 118 40.03 28.12 17.87
C VAL A 118 40.18 28.61 16.43
N SER A 119 39.51 27.96 15.48
CA SER A 119 39.56 28.31 14.06
C SER A 119 38.30 27.83 13.35
N THR A 120 37.80 28.60 12.39
CA THR A 120 36.70 28.20 11.49
C THR A 120 37.11 28.48 10.06
N ILE A 121 36.85 27.54 9.16
CA ILE A 121 37.28 27.57 7.77
C ILE A 121 36.07 27.25 6.92
N ASN A 122 35.69 28.14 6.03
CA ASN A 122 34.59 27.85 5.12
C ASN A 122 35.04 26.83 4.07
N VAL A 123 34.21 25.82 3.83
CA VAL A 123 34.45 24.76 2.84
C VAL A 123 33.28 24.66 1.88
N ALA A 124 33.55 24.23 0.66
CA ALA A 124 32.54 24.00 -0.37
C ALA A 124 32.63 22.58 -0.90
N PHE A 125 31.49 21.91 -1.03
CA PHE A 125 31.35 20.56 -1.60
C PHE A 125 29.92 20.33 -2.09
N THR A 126 29.75 19.31 -2.94
CA THR A 126 28.50 19.02 -3.65
C THR A 126 28.03 17.59 -3.38
N VAL A 127 26.72 17.41 -3.25
CA VAL A 127 26.09 16.07 -3.26
C VAL A 127 25.54 15.79 -4.65
N TYR A 128 26.05 14.74 -5.28
CA TYR A 128 25.60 14.29 -6.59
C TYR A 128 24.42 13.33 -6.48
N GLN A 129 23.54 13.35 -7.46
CA GLN A 129 22.48 12.35 -7.58
C GLN A 129 23.10 10.97 -7.84
N ASP A 130 22.60 9.93 -7.18
CA ASP A 130 23.02 8.57 -7.48
C ASP A 130 22.33 8.06 -8.75
N GLY A 131 23.11 7.41 -9.63
CA GLY A 131 22.77 7.16 -11.03
C GLY A 131 21.80 5.99 -11.29
N LEU A 132 21.20 5.40 -10.25
CA LEU A 132 20.24 4.29 -10.40
C LEU A 132 18.82 4.74 -10.80
N ALA A 133 18.62 6.04 -11.01
CA ALA A 133 17.35 6.58 -11.47
C ALA A 133 17.33 6.75 -13.00
N MET A 134 17.24 5.66 -13.76
CA MET A 134 16.56 5.71 -15.06
C MET A 134 16.14 4.33 -15.58
N THR A 135 14.82 4.20 -15.71
CA THR A 135 14.05 3.33 -16.63
C THR A 135 13.56 1.97 -16.12
N THR A 136 12.27 1.99 -15.77
CA THR A 136 11.24 0.93 -15.89
C THR A 136 11.36 -0.34 -15.04
N GLY A 137 10.31 -0.56 -14.24
CA GLY A 137 9.91 -1.89 -13.79
C GLY A 137 10.03 -2.11 -12.30
N ASP A 138 8.88 -2.12 -11.66
CA ASP A 138 8.58 -2.89 -10.46
C ASP A 138 8.86 -2.25 -9.09
N SER A 139 7.74 -1.88 -8.47
CA SER A 139 7.48 -1.35 -7.14
C SER A 139 7.96 -2.21 -5.96
N VAL A 140 9.17 -2.80 -5.99
CA VAL A 140 9.69 -3.67 -4.91
C VAL A 140 10.82 -3.05 -4.07
N THR A 141 11.36 -1.90 -4.44
CA THR A 141 12.52 -1.32 -3.72
C THR A 141 12.15 -0.54 -2.44
N TYR A 142 10.87 -0.16 -2.27
CA TYR A 142 10.47 0.76 -1.18
C TYR A 142 10.49 0.11 0.23
N ILE A 143 10.15 -1.17 0.35
CA ILE A 143 10.17 -1.89 1.66
C ILE A 143 11.61 -2.28 2.06
N GLY A 144 12.47 -2.58 1.09
CA GLY A 144 13.89 -2.85 1.34
C GLY A 144 14.61 -1.62 1.89
N GLN A 145 14.30 -0.43 1.34
CA GLN A 145 14.85 0.84 1.81
C GLN A 145 14.36 1.21 3.21
N ILE A 146 13.08 0.97 3.55
CA ILE A 146 12.57 1.19 4.92
C ILE A 146 13.20 0.21 5.91
N SER A 147 13.35 -1.07 5.55
CA SER A 147 13.99 -2.08 6.40
C SER A 147 15.46 -1.75 6.64
N GLN A 148 16.17 -1.25 5.62
CA GLN A 148 17.53 -0.74 5.75
C GLN A 148 17.59 0.56 6.57
N LEU A 149 16.61 1.45 6.46
CA LEU A 149 16.52 2.68 7.24
C LEU A 149 16.29 2.38 8.73
N VAL A 150 15.44 1.38 9.04
CA VAL A 150 15.20 0.89 10.41
C VAL A 150 16.44 0.17 10.96
N ALA A 151 17.15 -0.62 10.14
CA ALA A 151 18.41 -1.24 10.54
C ALA A 151 19.51 -0.21 10.81
N GLN A 152 19.61 0.84 9.99
CA GLN A 152 20.53 1.97 10.19
C GLN A 152 20.15 2.82 11.41
N ALA A 153 18.86 2.99 11.69
CA ALA A 153 18.39 3.65 12.90
C ALA A 153 18.76 2.83 14.16
N ASN A 154 18.58 1.51 14.14
CA ASN A 154 18.98 0.64 15.24
C ASN A 154 20.51 0.61 15.45
N ALA A 155 21.29 0.63 14.37
CA ALA A 155 22.76 0.71 14.42
C ALA A 155 23.27 2.06 14.95
N LEU A 156 22.45 3.12 14.89
CA LEU A 156 22.76 4.41 15.52
C LEU A 156 22.39 4.43 17.01
N VAL A 157 21.34 3.73 17.44
CA VAL A 157 20.84 3.73 18.83
C VAL A 157 21.81 3.03 19.81
N GLU A 158 22.42 1.93 19.37
CA GLU A 158 23.29 1.10 20.23
C GLU A 158 24.58 1.83 20.68
N PRO A 159 25.36 2.50 19.80
CA PRO A 159 26.52 3.30 20.23
C PRO A 159 26.13 4.64 20.89
N LEU A 160 24.89 5.12 20.70
CA LEU A 160 24.41 6.37 21.30
C LEU A 160 24.05 6.20 22.78
N THR A 161 23.45 5.06 23.14
CA THR A 161 23.10 4.71 24.53
C THR A 161 24.33 4.71 25.44
N THR A 162 25.48 4.26 24.92
CA THR A 162 26.77 4.24 25.63
C THR A 162 27.40 5.64 25.77
N LYS A 163 27.06 6.61 24.91
CA LYS A 163 27.61 7.99 24.92
C LYS A 163 26.69 9.04 25.57
N ILE A 164 25.44 8.68 25.88
CA ILE A 164 24.44 9.58 26.50
C ILE A 164 24.82 10.00 27.93
N ASN A 165 25.77 9.32 28.58
CA ASN A 165 26.26 9.71 29.91
C ASN A 165 27.21 10.95 29.91
N SER A 166 27.53 11.56 28.76
CA SER A 166 28.52 12.65 28.71
C SER A 166 28.17 13.90 27.88
N ALA A 167 27.03 13.99 27.19
CA ALA A 167 26.65 15.21 26.46
C ALA A 167 25.14 15.34 26.21
N SER A 168 24.44 16.11 27.07
CA SER A 168 22.98 16.26 27.03
C SER A 168 22.45 16.90 25.73
N SER A 169 23.18 17.84 25.11
CA SER A 169 22.65 18.62 23.96
C SER A 169 22.75 17.90 22.62
N ALA A 170 23.71 16.99 22.44
CA ALA A 170 23.79 16.15 21.24
C ALA A 170 22.74 15.03 21.27
N ALA A 171 22.39 14.56 22.47
CA ALA A 171 21.31 13.59 22.68
C ALA A 171 19.95 14.16 22.26
N ASP A 172 19.69 15.45 22.53
CA ASP A 172 18.42 16.10 22.16
C ASP A 172 18.28 16.29 20.64
N ALA A 173 19.36 16.67 19.95
CA ALA A 173 19.34 16.83 18.50
C ALA A 173 19.15 15.48 17.78
N VAL A 174 19.80 14.42 18.26
CA VAL A 174 19.64 13.07 17.70
C VAL A 174 18.28 12.48 18.08
N SER A 175 17.79 12.68 19.31
CA SER A 175 16.44 12.29 19.72
C SER A 175 15.38 12.98 18.87
N THR A 176 15.57 14.26 18.56
CA THR A 176 14.69 15.03 17.68
C THR A 176 14.74 14.51 16.25
N ALA A 177 15.92 14.16 15.72
CA ALA A 177 16.05 13.57 14.40
C ALA A 177 15.40 12.17 14.32
N VAL A 178 15.61 11.31 15.33
CA VAL A 178 14.97 9.99 15.43
C VAL A 178 13.46 10.12 15.54
N LYS A 179 12.96 11.05 16.36
CA LYS A 179 11.52 11.37 16.45
C LYS A 179 10.99 11.90 15.13
N ALA A 180 11.72 12.77 14.43
CA ALA A 180 11.30 13.27 13.13
C ALA A 180 11.23 12.13 12.09
N TYR A 181 12.18 11.19 12.09
CA TYR A 181 12.12 10.01 11.24
C TYR A 181 10.98 9.05 11.63
N GLN A 182 10.74 8.84 12.92
CA GLN A 182 9.58 8.08 13.40
C GLN A 182 8.27 8.76 12.98
N THR A 183 8.14 10.08 13.19
CA THR A 183 6.99 10.86 12.77
C THR A 183 6.82 10.85 11.27
N GLN A 184 7.89 10.86 10.47
CA GLN A 184 7.82 10.76 9.00
C GLN A 184 7.37 9.37 8.55
N VAL A 185 7.84 8.30 9.20
CA VAL A 185 7.38 6.92 8.95
C VAL A 185 5.90 6.77 9.38
N GLU A 186 5.50 7.40 10.49
CA GLU A 186 4.11 7.41 10.94
C GLU A 186 3.21 8.28 10.07
N SER A 187 3.71 9.40 9.53
CA SER A 187 2.96 10.33 8.70
C SER A 187 2.83 9.89 7.24
N THR A 188 3.65 8.94 6.79
CA THR A 188 3.63 8.44 5.40
C THR A 188 2.64 7.29 5.19
N GLY A 189 1.92 6.85 6.22
CA GLY A 189 0.82 5.88 6.09
C GLY A 189 1.28 4.47 5.69
N VAL A 190 2.54 4.13 5.94
CA VAL A 190 3.08 2.79 5.65
C VAL A 190 2.51 1.75 6.60
N ALA A 191 2.23 0.55 6.09
CA ALA A 191 1.77 -0.57 6.89
C ALA A 191 2.86 -0.98 7.90
N LYS A 192 2.55 -0.97 9.20
CA LYS A 192 3.40 -1.48 10.28
C LYS A 192 3.28 -3.00 10.34
N THR A 193 4.38 -3.71 10.11
CA THR A 193 4.46 -5.17 10.24
C THR A 193 4.18 -5.61 11.67
N GLY A 194 3.31 -6.61 11.85
CA GLY A 194 2.99 -7.18 13.18
C GLY A 194 2.15 -6.29 14.09
N SER A 195 1.52 -5.23 13.56
CA SER A 195 0.63 -4.32 14.29
C SER A 195 -0.67 -4.09 13.54
N ASN A 196 -1.69 -3.60 14.25
CA ASN A 196 -2.95 -3.19 13.62
C ASN A 196 -2.72 -1.96 12.76
N ASN A 197 -3.12 -2.03 11.49
CA ASN A 197 -3.05 -0.92 10.54
C ASN A 197 -4.46 -0.41 10.23
N THR A 198 -4.66 0.90 10.28
CA THR A 198 -5.94 1.54 9.91
C THR A 198 -5.73 2.40 8.68
N PHE A 199 -6.29 1.97 7.55
CA PHE A 199 -6.27 2.71 6.30
C PHE A 199 -7.64 3.34 6.07
N THR A 200 -7.71 4.67 5.97
CA THR A 200 -8.97 5.41 5.82
C THR A 200 -9.32 5.73 4.36
N GLY A 201 -8.39 5.54 3.43
CA GLY A 201 -8.60 5.70 1.99
C GLY A 201 -8.63 4.35 1.24
N THR A 202 -9.00 4.39 -0.04
CA THR A 202 -8.98 3.23 -0.94
C THR A 202 -7.58 2.64 -1.05
N GLN A 203 -7.47 1.32 -0.87
CA GLN A 203 -6.23 0.57 -1.02
C GLN A 203 -6.33 -0.34 -2.25
N THR A 204 -5.27 -0.38 -3.05
CA THR A 204 -5.13 -1.29 -4.18
C THR A 204 -4.03 -2.29 -3.86
N PHE A 205 -4.33 -3.57 -4.02
CA PHE A 205 -3.37 -4.66 -3.83
C PHE A 205 -3.22 -5.41 -5.16
N ASP A 206 -2.00 -5.48 -5.69
CA ASP A 206 -1.74 -6.13 -6.99
C ASP A 206 -1.89 -7.65 -6.92
N GLN A 207 -1.61 -8.24 -5.75
CA GLN A 207 -1.78 -9.67 -5.50
C GLN A 207 -2.33 -9.89 -4.09
N ILE A 208 -3.46 -10.60 -4.01
CA ILE A 208 -4.07 -11.03 -2.76
C ILE A 208 -4.14 -12.55 -2.80
N ASN A 209 -3.53 -13.22 -1.81
CA ASN A 209 -3.81 -14.62 -1.56
C ASN A 209 -4.98 -14.72 -0.57
N ALA A 210 -6.13 -15.21 -1.02
CA ALA A 210 -7.33 -15.33 -0.20
C ALA A 210 -7.12 -16.17 1.08
N SER A 211 -6.20 -17.15 1.05
CA SER A 211 -5.85 -17.97 2.22
C SER A 211 -5.07 -17.20 3.31
N SER A 212 -4.56 -16.01 2.98
CA SER A 212 -3.82 -15.15 3.90
C SER A 212 -4.68 -14.06 4.54
N ILE A 213 -5.98 -13.98 4.22
CA ILE A 213 -6.92 -13.04 4.84
C ILE A 213 -7.44 -13.67 6.14
N GLY A 214 -6.82 -13.32 7.26
CA GLY A 214 -7.24 -13.76 8.59
C GLY A 214 -8.45 -13.01 9.15
N GLY A 215 -9.10 -13.60 10.16
CA GLY A 215 -10.25 -12.99 10.85
C GLY A 215 -11.52 -12.90 9.97
N ASP A 216 -12.41 -11.96 10.30
CA ASP A 216 -13.72 -11.79 9.63
C ASP A 216 -13.65 -10.97 8.33
N ALA A 217 -12.46 -10.56 7.88
CA ALA A 217 -12.33 -9.79 6.64
C ALA A 217 -12.81 -10.58 5.41
N TRP A 218 -12.51 -11.88 5.34
CA TRP A 218 -13.04 -12.75 4.29
C TRP A 218 -14.56 -12.90 4.39
N GLY A 219 -15.09 -13.07 5.60
CA GLY A 219 -16.54 -13.13 5.84
C GLY A 219 -17.28 -11.87 5.35
N LYS A 220 -16.70 -10.68 5.55
CA LYS A 220 -17.25 -9.41 5.06
C LYS A 220 -17.19 -9.27 3.54
N ILE A 221 -16.11 -9.74 2.91
CA ILE A 221 -16.00 -9.77 1.44
C ILE A 221 -17.03 -10.74 0.86
N GLN A 222 -17.17 -11.94 1.45
CA GLN A 222 -18.20 -12.89 1.06
C GLN A 222 -19.60 -12.31 1.24
N ALA A 223 -19.88 -11.62 2.36
CA ALA A 223 -21.16 -10.96 2.58
C ALA A 223 -21.44 -9.88 1.53
N LEU A 224 -20.43 -9.09 1.15
CA LEU A 224 -20.56 -8.09 0.09
C LEU A 224 -20.87 -8.76 -1.26
N VAL A 225 -20.16 -9.82 -1.63
CA VAL A 225 -20.40 -10.53 -2.90
C VAL A 225 -21.76 -11.23 -2.88
N ASN A 226 -22.12 -11.92 -1.80
CA ASN A 226 -23.42 -12.58 -1.64
C ASN A 226 -24.58 -11.57 -1.61
N SER A 227 -24.34 -10.32 -1.20
CA SER A 227 -25.34 -9.25 -1.32
C SER A 227 -25.59 -8.82 -2.77
N LYS A 228 -24.68 -9.14 -3.69
CA LYS A 228 -24.81 -8.82 -5.13
C LYS A 228 -25.41 -9.98 -5.92
N PHE A 229 -25.20 -11.21 -5.48
CA PHE A 229 -25.70 -12.41 -6.15
C PHE A 229 -26.11 -13.48 -5.15
N SER A 230 -27.30 -14.04 -5.31
CA SER A 230 -27.72 -15.24 -4.58
C SER A 230 -28.40 -16.24 -5.51
N ASN A 231 -28.25 -17.53 -5.20
CA ASN A 231 -28.89 -18.62 -5.92
C ASN A 231 -29.23 -19.73 -4.91
N THR A 232 -30.51 -20.08 -4.79
CA THR A 232 -30.97 -21.11 -3.82
C THR A 232 -30.71 -22.54 -4.28
N GLY A 233 -30.23 -22.73 -5.51
CA GLY A 233 -30.24 -24.03 -6.18
C GLY A 233 -31.66 -24.53 -6.47
N THR A 234 -31.76 -25.72 -7.04
CA THR A 234 -33.02 -26.38 -7.40
C THR A 234 -33.68 -27.01 -6.17
N SER A 235 -34.96 -26.69 -5.91
CA SER A 235 -35.73 -27.26 -4.78
C SER A 235 -37.22 -27.33 -5.08
N SER A 236 -37.95 -28.26 -4.47
CA SER A 236 -39.42 -28.30 -4.48
C SER A 236 -40.08 -27.57 -3.30
N LYS A 237 -39.28 -27.12 -2.30
CA LYS A 237 -39.81 -26.50 -1.08
C LYS A 237 -40.56 -25.22 -1.38
N GLY A 238 -41.80 -25.05 -0.92
CA GLY A 238 -42.54 -23.80 -1.12
C GLY A 238 -43.24 -23.68 -2.48
N ILE A 239 -43.32 -24.79 -3.21
CA ILE A 239 -44.28 -25.02 -4.29
C ILE A 239 -45.48 -25.74 -3.66
N GLU A 240 -46.66 -25.13 -3.72
CA GLU A 240 -47.89 -25.68 -3.19
C GLU A 240 -48.87 -25.91 -4.33
N TYR A 241 -49.16 -27.16 -4.67
CA TYR A 241 -50.20 -27.45 -5.64
C TYR A 241 -51.58 -27.17 -5.05
N VAL A 242 -52.43 -26.52 -5.84
CA VAL A 242 -53.78 -26.13 -5.41
C VAL A 242 -54.84 -26.74 -6.33
N ASN A 243 -56.09 -26.75 -5.87
CA ASN A 243 -57.25 -27.25 -6.60
C ASN A 243 -57.10 -28.69 -7.14
N GLY A 244 -56.32 -29.53 -6.48
CA GLY A 244 -56.10 -30.93 -6.89
C GLY A 244 -55.06 -31.11 -8.00
N ALA A 245 -54.30 -30.06 -8.34
CA ALA A 245 -53.08 -30.23 -9.11
C ALA A 245 -52.04 -31.04 -8.34
N SER A 246 -51.09 -31.65 -9.04
CA SER A 246 -49.98 -32.40 -8.45
C SER A 246 -48.78 -32.40 -9.39
N GLY A 247 -47.59 -32.82 -8.96
CA GLY A 247 -46.44 -32.87 -9.84
C GLY A 247 -45.12 -32.95 -9.09
N ASP A 248 -44.04 -32.80 -9.85
CA ASP A 248 -42.65 -32.80 -9.40
C ASP A 248 -41.92 -31.52 -9.82
N LEU A 249 -42.65 -30.41 -9.93
CA LEU A 249 -42.06 -29.09 -10.12
C LEU A 249 -40.96 -28.83 -9.09
N THR A 250 -39.91 -28.20 -9.59
CA THR A 250 -38.80 -27.64 -8.84
C THR A 250 -38.65 -26.18 -9.24
N LYS A 251 -38.08 -25.41 -8.32
CA LYS A 251 -37.80 -24.01 -8.50
C LYS A 251 -36.37 -23.67 -8.17
N GLN A 252 -35.91 -22.55 -8.71
CA GLN A 252 -34.65 -21.94 -8.38
C GLN A 252 -34.86 -20.43 -8.22
N LEU A 253 -34.51 -19.90 -7.06
CA LEU A 253 -34.49 -18.47 -6.81
C LEU A 253 -33.10 -17.94 -7.17
N VAL A 254 -33.05 -16.90 -7.97
CA VAL A 254 -31.81 -16.19 -8.33
C VAL A 254 -32.01 -14.71 -8.08
N GLN A 255 -31.11 -14.10 -7.33
CA GLN A 255 -31.08 -12.65 -7.14
C GLN A 255 -29.82 -12.09 -7.79
N ILE A 256 -29.97 -11.09 -8.64
CA ILE A 256 -28.87 -10.33 -9.24
C ILE A 256 -29.12 -8.86 -8.95
N GLY A 257 -28.46 -8.34 -7.90
CA GLY A 257 -28.71 -7.01 -7.39
C GLY A 257 -30.20 -6.81 -7.00
N PRO A 258 -30.92 -5.86 -7.63
CA PRO A 258 -32.34 -5.62 -7.34
C PRO A 258 -33.30 -6.55 -8.10
N ILE A 259 -32.81 -7.37 -9.03
CA ILE A 259 -33.66 -8.26 -9.82
C ILE A 259 -33.78 -9.59 -9.09
N HIS A 260 -35.01 -9.98 -8.76
CA HIS A 260 -35.31 -11.32 -8.24
C HIS A 260 -35.94 -12.16 -9.34
N MET A 261 -35.47 -13.39 -9.49
CA MET A 261 -35.93 -14.34 -10.50
C MET A 261 -36.29 -15.68 -9.86
N LEU A 262 -37.39 -16.27 -10.30
CA LEU A 262 -37.87 -17.59 -9.90
C LEU A 262 -37.98 -18.38 -11.18
N ALA A 263 -37.09 -19.35 -11.37
CA ALA A 263 -37.15 -20.27 -12.48
C ALA A 263 -37.87 -21.53 -12.06
N ILE A 264 -38.86 -21.98 -12.84
CA ILE A 264 -39.62 -23.21 -12.57
C ILE A 264 -39.35 -24.25 -13.65
N SER A 265 -39.20 -25.51 -13.23
CA SER A 265 -39.05 -26.67 -14.10
C SER A 265 -39.68 -27.92 -13.48
N GLY A 266 -39.86 -28.99 -14.25
CA GLY A 266 -40.46 -30.26 -13.80
C GLY A 266 -41.84 -30.50 -14.39
N GLY A 267 -42.47 -31.60 -14.00
CA GLY A 267 -43.81 -31.97 -14.42
C GLY A 267 -44.90 -31.44 -13.49
N MET A 268 -46.06 -31.11 -14.06
CA MET A 268 -47.28 -30.82 -13.32
C MET A 268 -48.45 -31.54 -13.96
N ARG A 269 -49.42 -31.86 -13.13
CA ARG A 269 -50.68 -32.50 -13.50
C ARG A 269 -51.85 -31.68 -13.02
N THR A 270 -52.84 -31.46 -13.88
CA THR A 270 -54.10 -30.82 -13.50
C THR A 270 -55.11 -31.85 -13.00
N PRO A 271 -56.01 -31.49 -12.06
CA PRO A 271 -57.05 -32.40 -11.57
C PRO A 271 -58.05 -32.83 -12.66
N ARG A 272 -58.15 -32.04 -13.72
CA ARG A 272 -59.11 -32.18 -14.81
C ARG A 272 -58.48 -31.80 -16.14
N ALA A 273 -59.08 -32.32 -17.20
CA ALA A 273 -58.73 -31.99 -18.56
C ALA A 273 -59.05 -30.52 -18.86
N LEU A 274 -58.14 -29.79 -19.51
CA LEU A 274 -58.34 -28.38 -19.85
C LEU A 274 -58.90 -28.27 -21.28
N LYS A 275 -60.13 -27.77 -21.40
CA LYS A 275 -60.76 -27.52 -22.71
C LYS A 275 -60.05 -26.35 -23.42
N PRO A 276 -59.89 -26.41 -24.76
CA PRO A 276 -59.43 -25.27 -25.55
C PRO A 276 -60.27 -24.02 -25.27
N TRP A 277 -59.62 -22.90 -24.97
CA TRP A 277 -60.25 -21.63 -24.56
C TRP A 277 -61.22 -21.75 -23.37
N GLY A 278 -61.08 -22.80 -22.56
CA GLY A 278 -61.89 -23.03 -21.37
C GLY A 278 -61.48 -22.13 -20.20
N ASP A 279 -62.07 -22.37 -19.03
CA ASP A 279 -61.78 -21.59 -17.84
C ASP A 279 -60.30 -21.66 -17.44
N ARG A 280 -59.83 -20.56 -16.88
CA ARG A 280 -58.53 -20.52 -16.24
C ARG A 280 -58.56 -21.29 -14.92
N VAL A 281 -57.51 -22.07 -14.66
CA VAL A 281 -57.41 -22.91 -13.47
C VAL A 281 -56.17 -22.54 -12.70
N GLU A 282 -56.33 -22.19 -11.42
CA GLU A 282 -55.22 -22.03 -10.49
C GLU A 282 -54.66 -23.40 -10.14
N VAL A 283 -53.34 -23.54 -10.23
CA VAL A 283 -52.67 -24.85 -10.17
C VAL A 283 -51.56 -24.90 -9.15
N VAL A 284 -50.84 -23.80 -8.94
CA VAL A 284 -49.69 -23.76 -8.05
C VAL A 284 -49.61 -22.41 -7.35
N LYS A 285 -49.33 -22.43 -6.06
CA LYS A 285 -48.91 -21.27 -5.28
C LYS A 285 -47.40 -21.36 -5.00
N PHE A 286 -46.68 -20.27 -5.25
CA PHE A 286 -45.26 -20.14 -4.95
C PHE A 286 -45.09 -19.26 -3.72
N THR A 287 -44.79 -19.89 -2.58
CA THR A 287 -44.67 -19.18 -1.29
C THR A 287 -43.56 -18.13 -1.27
N ASP A 288 -42.54 -18.19 -2.14
CA ASP A 288 -41.52 -17.12 -2.24
C ASP A 288 -42.09 -15.80 -2.74
N LEU A 289 -43.26 -15.85 -3.38
CA LEU A 289 -43.94 -14.70 -3.94
C LEU A 289 -45.04 -14.17 -3.00
N ASP A 290 -45.17 -14.72 -1.79
CA ASP A 290 -46.15 -14.25 -0.82
C ASP A 290 -45.84 -12.79 -0.44
N GLY A 291 -46.81 -11.90 -0.66
CA GLY A 291 -46.66 -10.45 -0.42
C GLY A 291 -45.96 -9.69 -1.53
N VAL A 292 -45.49 -10.36 -2.60
CA VAL A 292 -44.89 -9.70 -3.76
C VAL A 292 -45.97 -8.99 -4.58
N GLN A 293 -45.72 -7.70 -4.89
CA GLN A 293 -46.60 -6.92 -5.75
C GLN A 293 -46.18 -7.03 -7.21
N ASN A 294 -47.14 -7.34 -8.09
CA ASN A 294 -46.98 -7.38 -9.54
C ASN A 294 -45.85 -8.31 -10.07
N PRO A 295 -45.78 -9.59 -9.66
CA PRO A 295 -44.82 -10.52 -10.25
C PRO A 295 -45.06 -10.66 -11.75
N MET A 296 -44.00 -10.46 -12.53
CA MET A 296 -44.03 -10.49 -13.98
C MET A 296 -43.56 -11.84 -14.50
N MET A 297 -44.23 -12.37 -15.52
CA MET A 297 -43.77 -13.56 -16.24
C MET A 297 -43.03 -13.14 -17.51
N MET A 298 -41.80 -13.62 -17.71
CA MET A 298 -41.08 -13.37 -18.97
C MET A 298 -41.68 -14.15 -20.15
N MET A 299 -42.23 -15.34 -19.89
CA MET A 299 -42.88 -16.18 -20.91
C MET A 299 -44.28 -16.54 -20.45
N ARG A 300 -45.28 -15.86 -21.03
CA ARG A 300 -46.68 -16.04 -20.68
C ARG A 300 -47.29 -17.27 -21.35
N GLU A 301 -46.76 -17.67 -22.51
CA GLU A 301 -47.21 -18.84 -23.26
C GLU A 301 -46.14 -19.93 -23.27
N THR A 302 -46.55 -21.19 -23.18
CA THR A 302 -45.61 -22.31 -23.20
C THR A 302 -46.20 -23.48 -24.00
N PRO A 303 -45.45 -24.03 -24.96
CA PRO A 303 -45.77 -25.32 -25.54
C PRO A 303 -45.73 -26.37 -24.44
N ALA A 304 -46.85 -27.02 -24.23
CA ALA A 304 -46.98 -28.16 -23.36
C ALA A 304 -47.06 -29.44 -24.21
N ASP A 305 -47.09 -30.60 -23.55
CA ASP A 305 -47.19 -31.89 -24.23
C ASP A 305 -48.43 -31.98 -25.13
N LEU A 306 -48.37 -32.90 -26.11
CA LEU A 306 -49.48 -33.22 -27.02
C LEU A 306 -49.96 -32.06 -27.90
N GLY A 307 -49.07 -31.11 -28.21
CA GLY A 307 -49.36 -30.01 -29.14
C GLY A 307 -50.28 -28.94 -28.56
N ILE A 308 -50.32 -28.83 -27.23
CA ILE A 308 -51.15 -27.84 -26.53
C ILE A 308 -50.31 -26.62 -26.15
N THR A 309 -50.89 -25.43 -26.29
CA THR A 309 -50.29 -24.19 -25.79
C THR A 309 -51.04 -23.75 -24.54
N LEU A 310 -50.28 -23.51 -23.46
CA LEU A 310 -50.82 -23.00 -22.21
C LEU A 310 -50.53 -21.53 -22.06
N TRP A 311 -51.57 -20.78 -21.70
CA TRP A 311 -51.45 -19.42 -21.22
C TRP A 311 -51.34 -19.40 -19.70
N ASN A 312 -50.17 -19.02 -19.20
CA ASN A 312 -49.86 -18.92 -17.79
C ASN A 312 -50.05 -17.48 -17.32
N GLN A 313 -50.51 -17.30 -16.08
CA GLN A 313 -50.57 -15.99 -15.45
C GLN A 313 -50.36 -16.10 -13.95
N MET A 314 -49.63 -15.11 -13.43
CA MET A 314 -49.53 -14.86 -12.00
C MET A 314 -50.61 -13.92 -11.51
N ASN A 315 -51.15 -14.24 -10.35
CA ASN A 315 -51.93 -13.34 -9.51
C ASN A 315 -51.38 -13.42 -8.08
N GLY A 316 -50.56 -12.43 -7.69
CA GLY A 316 -49.75 -12.53 -6.48
C GLY A 316 -48.86 -13.78 -6.54
N SER A 317 -48.94 -14.63 -5.53
CA SER A 317 -48.17 -15.88 -5.46
C SER A 317 -48.79 -17.07 -6.20
N THR A 318 -50.00 -16.94 -6.75
CA THR A 318 -50.70 -18.06 -7.41
C THR A 318 -50.55 -18.01 -8.91
N MET A 319 -50.07 -19.11 -9.49
CA MET A 319 -50.04 -19.37 -10.91
C MET A 319 -51.33 -20.04 -11.36
N SER A 320 -51.84 -19.54 -12.47
CA SER A 320 -53.03 -20.04 -13.14
C SER A 320 -52.74 -20.30 -14.61
N ILE A 321 -53.37 -21.35 -15.16
CA ILE A 321 -53.14 -21.78 -16.53
C ILE A 321 -54.46 -21.89 -17.30
N GLN A 322 -54.40 -21.68 -18.61
CA GLN A 322 -55.51 -21.84 -19.52
C GLN A 322 -55.02 -22.50 -20.80
N ASN A 323 -55.74 -23.50 -21.31
CA ASN A 323 -55.45 -24.06 -22.63
C ASN A 323 -55.95 -23.07 -23.71
N ILE A 324 -55.05 -22.57 -24.56
CA ILE A 324 -55.34 -21.62 -25.64
C ILE A 324 -55.15 -22.22 -27.04
N THR A 325 -55.03 -23.55 -27.12
CA THR A 325 -54.78 -24.25 -28.39
C THR A 325 -55.94 -24.01 -29.37
N GLN A 326 -55.63 -23.48 -30.56
CA GLN A 326 -56.64 -23.21 -31.58
C GLN A 326 -57.07 -24.52 -32.26
N GLY A 327 -58.36 -24.88 -32.16
CA GLY A 327 -58.93 -26.06 -32.84
C GLY A 327 -58.41 -27.43 -32.35
N GLY A 328 -57.78 -27.51 -31.17
CA GLY A 328 -57.04 -28.69 -30.69
C GLY A 328 -57.72 -29.59 -29.64
N GLN A 329 -57.03 -30.68 -29.29
CA GLN A 329 -57.51 -31.72 -28.38
C GLN A 329 -57.56 -31.27 -26.90
N THR A 330 -58.46 -31.89 -26.12
CA THR A 330 -58.48 -31.75 -24.66
C THR A 330 -57.35 -32.63 -24.08
N ALA A 331 -56.36 -32.02 -23.42
CA ALA A 331 -55.26 -32.78 -22.83
C ALA A 331 -55.69 -33.68 -21.68
N ASN A 332 -55.11 -34.88 -21.65
CA ASN A 332 -54.96 -35.62 -20.41
C ASN A 332 -53.94 -34.92 -19.51
N ALA A 333 -54.21 -35.00 -18.22
CA ALA A 333 -53.74 -34.15 -17.13
C ALA A 333 -52.24 -33.82 -17.02
N ASN A 334 -51.30 -34.36 -17.81
CA ASN A 334 -49.86 -34.28 -17.54
C ASN A 334 -49.14 -33.27 -18.46
N TRP A 335 -48.24 -32.48 -17.87
CA TRP A 335 -47.54 -31.38 -18.53
C TRP A 335 -46.09 -31.31 -18.04
N TYR A 336 -45.10 -31.13 -18.92
CA TYR A 336 -43.72 -30.87 -18.53
C TYR A 336 -43.33 -29.42 -18.79
N PHE A 337 -42.76 -28.79 -17.75
CA PHE A 337 -42.16 -27.46 -17.79
C PHE A 337 -40.63 -27.65 -17.81
N GLN A 338 -39.98 -27.35 -18.93
CA GLN A 338 -38.51 -27.37 -19.00
C GLN A 338 -37.99 -25.96 -18.69
N PHE A 339 -37.17 -25.80 -17.65
CA PHE A 339 -36.30 -24.66 -17.25
C PHE A 339 -36.64 -23.17 -17.59
N ASN A 340 -37.77 -22.87 -18.23
CA ASN A 340 -37.91 -21.69 -19.08
C ASN A 340 -39.00 -20.72 -18.62
N GLN A 341 -39.69 -20.99 -17.52
CA GLN A 341 -40.58 -19.99 -16.94
C GLN A 341 -39.87 -19.24 -15.83
N MET A 342 -39.48 -18.01 -16.17
CA MET A 342 -38.87 -17.07 -15.25
C MET A 342 -39.91 -16.04 -14.82
N PHE A 343 -40.13 -15.95 -13.51
CA PHE A 343 -40.89 -14.89 -12.88
C PHE A 343 -39.92 -13.85 -12.35
N ILE A 344 -40.19 -12.56 -12.56
CA ILE A 344 -39.40 -11.44 -12.05
C ILE A 344 -40.26 -10.65 -11.07
N TRP A 345 -39.66 -10.27 -9.94
CA TRP A 345 -40.25 -9.36 -8.97
C TRP A 345 -39.18 -8.54 -8.23
#